data_AF-A0AAE1KBT0-F1
#
_entry.id   AF-A0AAE1KBT0-F1
#
_cell.length_a   1.000
_cell.length_b   1.000
_cell.length_c   1.000
_cell.angle_alpha   90.00
_cell.angle_beta   90.00
_cell.angle_gamma   90.00
#
_symmetry.space_group_name_H-M   'P 1'
#
loop_
_entity.id
_entity.type
_entity.pdbx_description
1 polymer ?
#
loop_
_entity_poly.entity_id
_entity_poly.type
_entity_poly.pdbx_seq_one_letter_code
_entity_poly.pdbx_strand_id
1 'polypeptide(L)'
;MCMYMKGVVDRVSNNGCVLQVSEIIKTLNPKSTITFLEMAGEGLTRGRVYIRVSEDETEARRFVGLCTGQPGSSFLNTRLDEVVDKGKRNECVFGGNYSFTDYNPYPIHYQVGRVSFMSHSEKHGEFCINTKNGYESSGIYIGQVESGLEVVKAAVQLNDITQVTVVDCGVVVPL
;
A
#
# COMPACT_ATOMS: atom_id res chain seq x y z
N MET A 1 -17.76 6.45 -13.41
CA MET A 1 -18.12 5.33 -12.52
C MET A 1 -16.94 4.38 -12.53
N CYS A 2 -16.20 4.22 -11.44
CA CYS A 2 -15.01 3.36 -11.41
C CYS A 2 -15.39 1.97 -10.91
N MET A 3 -14.86 0.92 -11.53
CA MET A 3 -15.10 -0.47 -11.15
C MET A 3 -13.95 -0.96 -10.26
N TYR A 4 -14.26 -1.59 -9.13
CA TYR A 4 -13.28 -2.16 -8.21
C TYR A 4 -13.31 -3.68 -8.31
N MET A 5 -12.15 -4.33 -8.38
CA MET A 5 -12.06 -5.78 -8.29
C MET A 5 -11.61 -6.20 -6.91
N LYS A 6 -12.45 -7.02 -6.28
CA LYS A 6 -12.14 -7.70 -5.03
C LYS A 6 -11.77 -9.15 -5.36
N GLY A 7 -10.68 -9.65 -4.81
CA GLY A 7 -10.38 -11.08 -4.82
C GLY A 7 -11.38 -11.82 -3.92
N VAL A 8 -12.56 -12.17 -4.45
CA VAL A 8 -13.53 -13.04 -3.76
C VAL A 8 -13.87 -14.19 -4.68
N VAL A 9 -13.55 -15.40 -4.21
CA VAL A 9 -14.08 -16.65 -4.72
C VAL A 9 -15.55 -16.75 -4.26
N ASP A 10 -16.45 -16.94 -5.23
CA ASP A 10 -17.86 -17.36 -5.16
C ASP A 10 -18.99 -16.37 -4.78
N ARG A 11 -19.77 -15.94 -5.79
CA ARG A 11 -21.12 -16.46 -6.17
C ARG A 11 -21.73 -15.57 -7.26
N VAL A 12 -22.06 -16.18 -8.39
CA VAL A 12 -22.46 -15.52 -9.65
C VAL A 12 -23.86 -14.89 -9.55
N SER A 13 -23.94 -13.60 -9.81
CA SER A 13 -25.15 -12.92 -10.29
C SER A 13 -25.16 -12.98 -11.82
N ASN A 14 -26.30 -13.37 -12.43
CA ASN A 14 -26.39 -13.75 -13.85
C ASN A 14 -26.13 -12.62 -14.88
N ASN A 15 -25.83 -11.39 -14.45
CA ASN A 15 -25.46 -10.27 -15.32
C ASN A 15 -24.08 -9.65 -14.97
N GLY A 16 -23.25 -10.32 -14.17
CA GLY A 16 -21.91 -9.83 -13.82
C GLY A 16 -20.88 -10.19 -14.88
N CYS A 17 -20.15 -9.21 -15.41
CA CYS A 17 -18.93 -9.46 -16.17
C CYS A 17 -17.85 -9.99 -15.20
N VAL A 18 -17.49 -11.27 -15.34
CA VAL A 18 -16.39 -11.87 -14.60
C VAL A 18 -15.12 -11.68 -15.43
N LEU A 19 -14.27 -10.75 -15.01
CA LEU A 19 -12.94 -10.59 -15.58
C LEU A 19 -11.95 -11.41 -14.76
N GLN A 20 -11.13 -12.20 -15.46
CA GLN A 20 -10.01 -12.89 -14.82
C GLN A 20 -9.00 -11.84 -14.36
N VAL A 21 -8.66 -11.85 -13.07
CA VAL A 21 -7.70 -10.90 -12.48
C VAL A 21 -6.37 -10.92 -13.22
N SER A 22 -5.93 -12.11 -13.67
CA SER A 22 -4.71 -12.29 -14.46
C SER A 22 -4.76 -11.57 -15.82
N GLU A 23 -5.92 -11.53 -16.48
CA GLU A 23 -6.08 -10.81 -17.75
C GLU A 23 -6.03 -9.30 -17.52
N ILE A 24 -6.65 -8.81 -16.46
CA ILE A 24 -6.57 -7.38 -16.12
C ILE A 24 -5.15 -6.97 -15.76
N ILE A 25 -4.44 -7.76 -14.94
CA ILE A 25 -3.05 -7.47 -14.59
C ILE A 25 -2.16 -7.38 -15.84
N LYS A 26 -2.38 -8.23 -16.86
CA LYS A 26 -1.65 -8.14 -18.14
C LYS A 26 -1.96 -6.86 -18.91
N THR A 27 -3.15 -6.29 -18.75
CA THR A 27 -3.57 -5.04 -19.41
C THR A 27 -3.21 -3.79 -18.62
N LEU A 28 -2.80 -3.91 -17.36
CA LEU A 28 -2.37 -2.76 -16.56
C LEU A 28 -1.10 -2.17 -17.16
N ASN A 29 -1.16 -0.89 -17.53
CA ASN A 29 0.03 -0.15 -17.89
C ASN A 29 0.73 0.29 -16.59
N PRO A 30 1.95 -0.22 -16.27
CA PRO A 30 2.66 0.09 -15.04
C PRO A 30 2.84 1.58 -14.81
N LYS A 31 2.99 2.37 -15.88
CA LYS A 31 3.14 3.84 -15.83
C LYS A 31 1.90 4.56 -15.30
N SER A 32 0.76 3.88 -15.30
CA SER A 32 -0.55 4.45 -14.97
C SER A 32 -1.31 3.65 -13.91
N THR A 33 -0.74 2.57 -13.39
CA THR A 33 -1.42 1.72 -12.41
C THR A 33 -1.59 2.47 -11.10
N ILE A 34 -2.84 2.58 -10.66
CA ILE A 34 -3.19 3.12 -9.35
C ILE A 34 -3.69 1.96 -8.48
N THR A 35 -3.08 1.77 -7.32
CA THR A 35 -3.58 0.90 -6.27
C THR A 35 -4.28 1.73 -5.19
N PHE A 36 -5.04 1.07 -4.33
CA PHE A 36 -5.56 1.70 -3.13
C PHE A 36 -5.41 0.82 -1.90
N LEU A 37 -5.23 1.48 -0.75
CA LEU A 37 -5.34 0.90 0.58
C LEU A 37 -6.47 1.62 1.32
N GLU A 38 -7.48 0.89 1.76
CA GLU A 38 -8.54 1.41 2.59
C GLU A 38 -8.24 1.09 4.06
N MET A 39 -8.09 2.11 4.87
CA MET A 39 -7.69 2.00 6.28
C MET A 39 -8.83 2.37 7.20
N ALA A 40 -8.94 1.65 8.31
CA ALA A 40 -9.85 1.96 9.41
C ALA A 40 -9.26 1.48 10.75
N GLY A 41 -9.71 2.09 11.85
CA GLY A 41 -9.28 1.74 13.20
C GLY A 41 -10.02 2.59 14.22
N GLU A 42 -9.86 2.28 15.51
CA GLU A 42 -10.40 3.13 16.57
C GLU A 42 -9.72 4.51 16.54
N GLY A 43 -10.52 5.58 16.61
CA GLY A 43 -10.03 6.96 16.50
C GLY A 43 -9.63 7.40 15.09
N LEU A 44 -9.68 6.52 14.07
CA LEU A 44 -9.41 6.86 12.68
C LEU A 44 -10.70 6.86 11.85
N THR A 45 -10.96 7.97 11.15
CA THR A 45 -12.01 7.97 10.13
C THR A 45 -11.58 7.08 8.97
N ARG A 46 -12.43 6.11 8.63
CA ARG A 46 -12.20 5.19 7.51
C ARG A 46 -11.97 5.96 6.21
N GLY A 47 -10.90 5.63 5.48
CA GLY A 47 -10.51 6.37 4.27
C GLY A 47 -9.60 5.57 3.34
N ARG A 48 -9.50 6.02 2.10
CA ARG A 48 -8.69 5.37 1.05
C ARG A 48 -7.47 6.20 0.72
N VAL A 49 -6.35 5.51 0.56
CA VAL A 49 -5.09 6.05 0.06
C VAL A 49 -4.86 5.49 -1.33
N TYR A 50 -4.78 6.37 -2.32
CA TYR A 50 -4.54 6.00 -3.71
C TYR A 50 -3.07 6.20 -4.03
N ILE A 51 -2.43 5.16 -4.56
CA ILE A 51 -0.99 5.10 -4.79
C ILE A 51 -0.77 4.85 -6.28
N ARG A 52 -0.11 5.79 -6.96
CA ARG A 52 0.42 5.55 -8.30
C ARG A 52 1.70 4.75 -8.15
N VAL A 53 1.68 3.53 -8.68
CA VAL A 53 2.83 2.63 -8.63
C VAL A 53 3.84 3.05 -9.70
N SER A 54 5.13 2.85 -9.42
CA SER A 54 6.24 3.21 -10.29
C SER A 54 6.36 2.26 -11.49
N GLU A 55 7.21 2.63 -12.44
CA GLU A 55 7.49 1.78 -13.61
C GLU A 55 8.38 0.56 -13.29
N ASP A 56 8.86 0.41 -12.04
CA ASP A 56 9.66 -0.75 -11.65
C ASP A 56 8.80 -2.02 -11.71
N GLU A 57 8.90 -2.75 -12.82
CA GLU A 57 7.96 -3.83 -13.09
C GLU A 57 7.96 -4.90 -12.00
N THR A 58 9.08 -5.20 -11.33
CA THR A 58 9.13 -6.32 -10.38
C THR A 58 8.43 -5.94 -9.08
N GLU A 59 8.87 -4.86 -8.44
CA GLU A 59 8.33 -4.48 -7.15
C GLU A 59 6.94 -3.83 -7.27
N ALA A 60 6.67 -3.12 -8.37
CA ALA A 60 5.32 -2.63 -8.66
C ALA A 60 4.32 -3.78 -8.80
N ARG A 61 4.65 -4.81 -9.61
CA ARG A 61 3.79 -5.98 -9.78
C ARG A 61 3.59 -6.71 -8.46
N ARG A 62 4.62 -6.81 -7.63
CA ARG A 62 4.52 -7.39 -6.30
C ARG A 62 3.57 -6.62 -5.40
N PHE A 63 3.69 -5.29 -5.33
CA PHE A 63 2.80 -4.45 -4.54
C PHE A 63 1.34 -4.58 -5.01
N VAL A 64 1.12 -4.60 -6.34
CA VAL A 64 -0.18 -4.89 -6.95
C VAL A 64 -0.69 -6.29 -6.56
N GLY A 65 0.18 -7.30 -6.58
CA GLY A 65 -0.13 -8.66 -6.12
C GLY A 65 -0.63 -8.68 -4.68
N LEU A 66 0.08 -8.01 -3.77
CA LEU A 66 -0.31 -7.91 -2.35
C LEU A 66 -1.62 -7.13 -2.16
N CYS A 67 -1.88 -6.10 -2.96
CA CYS A 67 -3.17 -5.39 -2.93
C CYS A 67 -4.33 -6.25 -3.47
N THR A 68 -4.07 -7.17 -4.40
CA THR A 68 -5.10 -8.01 -5.02
C THR A 68 -5.24 -9.39 -4.36
N GLY A 69 -4.32 -9.74 -3.47
CA GLY A 69 -4.22 -11.05 -2.83
C GLY A 69 -3.63 -12.15 -3.70
N GLN A 70 -3.02 -11.81 -4.85
CA GLN A 70 -2.30 -12.77 -5.69
C GLN A 70 -0.80 -12.70 -5.39
N PRO A 71 -0.12 -13.83 -5.10
CA PRO A 71 -0.54 -15.23 -5.24
C PRO A 71 -1.06 -15.92 -3.95
N GLY A 72 -1.50 -15.17 -2.93
CA GLY A 72 -2.10 -15.74 -1.71
C GLY A 72 -1.90 -14.88 -0.47
N SER A 73 -0.81 -14.09 -0.43
CA SER A 73 -0.60 -13.05 0.57
C SER A 73 -1.33 -11.77 0.16
N SER A 74 -1.94 -11.06 1.12
CA SER A 74 -2.68 -9.83 0.86
C SER A 74 -2.57 -8.82 2.00
N PHE A 75 -2.42 -7.54 1.67
CA PHE A 75 -2.53 -6.45 2.66
C PHE A 75 -3.89 -6.42 3.35
N LEU A 76 -4.91 -7.08 2.82
CA LEU A 76 -6.19 -7.19 3.49
C LEU A 76 -6.02 -7.79 4.90
N ASN A 77 -6.54 -7.08 5.89
CA ASN A 77 -6.46 -7.36 7.32
C ASN A 77 -5.06 -7.24 7.95
N THR A 78 -4.06 -6.72 7.24
CA THR A 78 -2.79 -6.34 7.88
C THR A 78 -2.96 -5.05 8.66
N ARG A 79 -2.23 -4.93 9.77
CA ARG A 79 -2.19 -3.72 10.59
C ARG A 79 -1.06 -2.80 10.13
N LEU A 80 -1.15 -1.55 10.55
CA LEU A 80 0.03 -0.68 10.58
C LEU A 80 0.86 -1.05 11.80
N ASP A 81 2.18 -1.03 11.67
CA ASP A 81 3.08 -1.59 12.68
C ASP A 81 3.60 -0.50 13.61
N GLU A 82 4.15 0.56 13.04
CA GLU A 82 4.73 1.66 13.81
C GLU A 82 4.83 2.96 13.02
N VAL A 83 5.09 4.05 13.76
CA VAL A 83 5.50 5.34 13.18
C VAL A 83 6.95 5.58 13.56
N VAL A 84 7.84 5.58 12.58
CA VAL A 84 9.24 5.96 12.78
C VAL A 84 9.38 7.47 12.63
N ASP A 85 10.23 8.07 13.45
CA ASP A 85 10.55 9.50 13.42
C ASP A 85 9.33 10.43 13.50
N LYS A 86 8.33 10.06 14.31
CA LYS A 86 7.13 10.87 14.56
C LYS A 86 7.49 12.32 14.90
N GLY A 87 6.87 13.24 14.17
CA GLY A 87 7.08 14.69 14.28
C GLY A 87 8.28 15.22 13.50
N LYS A 88 9.25 14.38 13.11
CA LYS A 88 10.53 14.81 12.53
C LYS A 88 10.52 14.72 11.00
N ARG A 89 11.64 15.13 10.39
CA ARG A 89 11.95 14.74 9.01
C ARG A 89 12.05 13.21 8.97
N ASN A 90 11.74 12.60 7.83
CA ASN A 90 11.72 11.14 7.62
C ASN A 90 10.55 10.39 8.26
N GLU A 91 9.58 11.10 8.87
CA GLU A 91 8.40 10.46 9.45
C GLU A 91 7.76 9.51 8.44
N CYS A 92 7.68 8.24 8.84
CA CYS A 92 7.12 7.17 8.02
C CYS A 92 6.23 6.26 8.84
N VAL A 93 5.15 5.81 8.21
CA VAL A 93 4.25 4.78 8.73
C VAL A 93 4.57 3.45 8.08
N PHE A 94 4.82 2.44 8.91
CA PHE A 94 5.08 1.08 8.50
C PHE A 94 3.79 0.25 8.51
N GLY A 95 3.70 -0.71 7.58
CA GLY A 95 2.61 -1.67 7.52
C GLY A 95 2.94 -2.86 6.63
N GLY A 96 2.03 -3.83 6.61
CA GLY A 96 2.18 -5.01 5.74
C GLY A 96 3.16 -6.06 6.28
N ASN A 97 3.52 -5.97 7.56
CA ASN A 97 4.40 -6.94 8.22
C ASN A 97 3.70 -8.29 8.45
N TYR A 98 4.37 -9.37 8.04
CA TYR A 98 4.00 -10.76 8.33
C TYR A 98 5.05 -11.50 9.20
N SER A 99 6.25 -10.95 9.39
CA SER A 99 7.27 -11.42 10.33
C SER A 99 8.39 -10.39 10.46
N PHE A 100 8.69 -9.97 11.69
CA PHE A 100 9.61 -8.89 12.04
C PHE A 100 11.10 -9.28 11.88
N THR A 101 11.93 -8.41 11.30
CA THR A 101 13.42 -8.46 11.41
C THR A 101 14.02 -7.05 11.48
N ASP A 102 15.10 -6.87 12.24
CA ASP A 102 15.77 -5.57 12.45
C ASP A 102 16.49 -5.04 11.19
N TYR A 103 16.53 -3.71 11.03
CA TYR A 103 16.84 -3.02 9.77
C TYR A 103 17.88 -1.87 9.90
N ASN A 104 18.72 -1.64 8.87
CA ASN A 104 19.70 -0.51 8.80
C ASN A 104 19.83 0.13 7.38
N PRO A 105 19.65 1.47 7.20
CA PRO A 105 19.52 2.11 5.88
C PRO A 105 20.80 2.67 5.17
N TYR A 106 20.71 2.90 3.84
CA TYR A 106 21.66 3.58 2.93
C TYR A 106 21.03 4.85 2.26
N PRO A 107 21.80 5.82 1.71
CA PRO A 107 21.31 7.19 1.45
C PRO A 107 20.74 7.45 0.03
N ILE A 108 19.50 7.93 -0.04
CA ILE A 108 18.86 8.63 -1.18
C ILE A 108 17.81 9.65 -0.62
N HIS A 109 17.42 10.67 -1.39
CA HIS A 109 16.44 11.71 -1.04
C HIS A 109 15.00 11.31 -1.37
N TYR A 110 14.03 11.67 -0.50
CA TYR A 110 12.63 11.25 -0.67
C TYR A 110 11.58 12.33 -0.36
N GLN A 111 10.40 12.16 -0.97
CA GLN A 111 9.29 13.12 -0.95
C GLN A 111 8.14 12.63 -0.06
N VAL A 112 7.37 13.57 0.50
CA VAL A 112 6.08 13.30 1.17
C VAL A 112 5.19 12.44 0.27
N GLY A 113 4.59 11.40 0.82
CA GLY A 113 3.70 10.46 0.13
C GLY A 113 4.43 9.37 -0.65
N ARG A 114 5.77 9.32 -0.60
CA ARG A 114 6.52 8.18 -1.16
C ARG A 114 6.09 6.89 -0.47
N VAL A 115 5.90 5.84 -1.27
CA VAL A 115 5.68 4.46 -0.84
C VAL A 115 6.91 3.64 -1.22
N SER A 116 7.45 2.90 -0.26
CA SER A 116 8.64 2.06 -0.48
C SER A 116 8.48 0.69 0.18
N PHE A 117 9.04 -0.37 -0.40
CA PHE A 117 9.27 -1.62 0.31
C PHE A 117 10.56 -1.53 1.11
N MET A 118 10.66 -2.23 2.23
CA MET A 118 11.92 -2.30 2.99
C MET A 118 12.90 -3.26 2.31
N SER A 119 14.20 -2.94 2.24
CA SER A 119 15.15 -3.68 1.39
C SER A 119 15.42 -5.14 1.81
N HIS A 120 15.03 -5.55 3.02
CA HIS A 120 15.08 -6.96 3.46
C HIS A 120 13.73 -7.66 3.38
N SER A 121 12.70 -6.93 2.98
CA SER A 121 11.35 -7.44 2.80
C SER A 121 11.20 -8.22 1.49
N GLU A 122 12.27 -8.67 0.83
CA GLU A 122 12.16 -9.49 -0.39
C GLU A 122 11.24 -10.71 -0.22
N LYS A 123 10.95 -11.13 1.03
CA LYS A 123 9.95 -12.16 1.36
C LYS A 123 8.67 -11.65 2.07
N HIS A 124 8.66 -10.44 2.60
CA HIS A 124 7.60 -9.92 3.48
C HIS A 124 6.98 -8.66 2.85
N GLY A 125 5.67 -8.46 2.91
CA GLY A 125 5.01 -7.35 2.21
C GLY A 125 5.27 -5.96 2.79
N GLU A 126 6.27 -5.80 3.65
CA GLU A 126 6.46 -4.60 4.47
C GLU A 126 6.71 -3.36 3.63
N PHE A 127 5.87 -2.36 3.85
CA PHE A 127 5.97 -1.07 3.18
C PHE A 127 6.06 0.07 4.19
N CYS A 128 6.59 1.19 3.71
CA CYS A 128 6.69 2.45 4.41
C CYS A 128 6.04 3.54 3.55
N ILE A 129 5.14 4.34 4.15
CA ILE A 129 4.57 5.56 3.55
C ILE A 129 5.10 6.79 4.29
N ASN A 130 5.87 7.63 3.61
CA ASN A 130 6.41 8.85 4.19
C ASN A 130 5.33 9.94 4.34
N THR A 131 5.13 10.47 5.54
CA THR A 131 4.16 11.55 5.81
C THR A 131 4.81 12.94 5.87
N LYS A 132 6.14 12.98 6.01
CA LYS A 132 6.96 14.21 5.99
C LYS A 132 8.12 14.06 5.00
N ASN A 133 8.66 15.21 4.56
CA ASN A 133 9.84 15.22 3.70
C ASN A 133 11.03 14.69 4.48
N GLY A 134 11.95 14.06 3.75
CA GLY A 134 13.04 13.37 4.38
C GLY A 134 14.30 13.27 3.55
N TYR A 135 15.35 12.97 4.27
CA TYR A 135 16.63 12.49 3.80
C TYR A 135 16.73 11.08 4.35
N GLU A 136 17.00 10.08 3.52
CA GLU A 136 17.22 8.72 4.00
C GLU A 136 15.94 7.88 4.21
N SER A 137 15.93 6.83 3.44
CA SER A 137 15.11 5.63 3.47
C SER A 137 15.88 4.72 2.54
N SER A 138 16.04 3.49 2.92
CA SER A 138 16.69 2.48 2.10
C SER A 138 15.68 1.63 1.35
N GLY A 139 14.43 2.07 1.35
CA GLY A 139 13.35 1.31 0.76
C GLY A 139 13.37 1.37 -0.75
N ILE A 140 13.06 0.24 -1.38
CA ILE A 140 12.86 0.13 -2.82
C ILE A 140 11.64 0.96 -3.19
N TYR A 141 11.79 1.89 -4.13
CA TYR A 141 10.71 2.79 -4.53
C TYR A 141 9.56 2.03 -5.17
N ILE A 142 8.37 2.10 -4.57
CA ILE A 142 7.17 1.48 -5.11
C ILE A 142 6.31 2.47 -5.84
N GLY A 143 6.21 3.69 -5.34
CA GLY A 143 5.31 4.66 -5.91
C GLY A 143 5.07 5.87 -5.03
N GLN A 144 4.02 6.59 -5.37
CA GLN A 144 3.69 7.87 -4.77
C GLN A 144 2.20 7.92 -4.48
N VAL A 145 1.84 8.35 -3.27
CA VAL A 145 0.46 8.65 -2.90
C VAL A 145 -0.03 9.85 -3.73
N GLU A 146 -1.11 9.64 -4.49
CA GLU A 146 -1.77 10.69 -5.27
C GLU A 146 -2.86 11.41 -4.49
N SER A 147 -3.57 10.67 -3.63
CA SER A 147 -4.64 11.21 -2.79
C SER A 147 -4.87 10.31 -1.57
N GLY A 148 -5.51 10.86 -0.53
CA GLY A 148 -5.74 10.12 0.71
C GLY A 148 -4.60 10.19 1.71
N LEU A 149 -3.54 10.97 1.46
CA LEU A 149 -2.40 11.07 2.37
C LEU A 149 -2.80 11.56 3.77
N GLU A 150 -3.86 12.36 3.86
CA GLU A 150 -4.47 12.80 5.11
C GLU A 150 -4.93 11.64 6.00
N VAL A 151 -5.33 10.50 5.42
CA VAL A 151 -5.69 9.28 6.16
C VAL A 151 -4.47 8.74 6.89
N VAL A 152 -3.32 8.68 6.21
CA VAL A 152 -2.04 8.24 6.79
C VAL A 152 -1.58 9.22 7.87
N LYS A 153 -1.67 10.53 7.60
CA LYS A 153 -1.31 11.57 8.58
C LYS A 153 -2.21 11.56 9.80
N ALA A 154 -3.49 11.25 9.65
CA ALA A 154 -4.41 11.08 10.77
C ALA A 154 -4.05 9.84 11.60
N ALA A 155 -3.70 8.71 10.95
CA ALA A 155 -3.23 7.51 11.64
C ALA A 155 -1.97 7.78 12.48
N VAL A 156 -1.03 8.61 11.98
CA VAL A 156 0.15 9.04 12.76
C VAL A 156 -0.22 9.74 14.06
N GLN A 157 -1.34 10.45 14.13
CA GLN A 157 -1.74 11.19 15.34
C GLN A 157 -2.31 10.29 16.43
N LEU A 158 -2.63 9.03 16.13
CA LEU A 158 -3.14 8.09 17.13
C LEU A 158 -2.08 7.79 18.21
N ASN A 159 -2.56 7.43 19.40
CA ASN A 159 -1.72 6.97 20.49
C ASN A 159 -1.19 5.56 20.22
N ASP A 160 -2.01 4.71 19.59
CA ASP A 160 -1.68 3.35 19.21
C ASP A 160 -2.05 3.14 17.74
N ILE A 161 -1.04 3.16 16.86
CA ILE A 161 -1.24 2.99 15.41
C ILE A 161 -1.56 1.54 15.05
N THR A 162 -1.25 0.58 15.92
CA THR A 162 -1.47 -0.85 15.65
C THR A 162 -2.95 -1.24 15.58
N GLN A 163 -3.83 -0.34 16.01
CA GLN A 163 -5.28 -0.48 15.87
C GLN A 163 -5.77 -0.16 14.46
N VAL A 164 -4.93 0.46 13.61
CA VAL A 164 -5.26 0.75 12.23
C VAL A 164 -5.01 -0.49 11.37
N THR A 165 -6.04 -0.89 10.64
CA THR A 165 -6.05 -2.08 9.77
C THR A 165 -6.37 -1.67 8.34
N VAL A 166 -5.75 -2.33 7.37
CA VAL A 166 -6.15 -2.28 5.96
C VAL A 166 -7.40 -3.15 5.80
N VAL A 167 -8.56 -2.51 5.71
CA VAL A 167 -9.88 -3.19 5.64
C VAL A 167 -10.34 -3.49 4.22
N ASP A 168 -9.71 -2.87 3.23
CA ASP A 168 -9.86 -3.20 1.80
C ASP A 168 -8.61 -2.75 1.04
N CYS A 169 -8.30 -3.40 -0.08
CA CYS A 169 -7.22 -2.97 -0.97
C CYS A 169 -7.40 -3.54 -2.37
N GLY A 170 -6.76 -2.93 -3.36
CA GLY A 170 -6.86 -3.40 -4.74
C GLY A 170 -6.25 -2.46 -5.76
N VAL A 171 -6.63 -2.67 -7.02
CA VAL A 171 -6.23 -1.86 -8.17
C VAL A 171 -7.43 -1.07 -8.69
N VAL A 172 -7.19 0.16 -9.11
CA VAL A 172 -8.17 1.01 -9.80
C VAL A 172 -8.04 0.77 -11.30
N VAL A 173 -9.13 0.33 -11.93
CA VAL A 173 -9.20 0.15 -13.39
C VAL A 173 -9.82 1.41 -14.00
N PRO A 174 -9.09 2.18 -14.84
CA PRO A 174 -9.69 3.26 -15.60
C PRO A 174 -10.65 2.65 -16.65
N LEU A 175 -11.86 3.20 -16.75
CA LEU A 175 -12.83 2.84 -17.79
C LEU A 175 -12.72 3.79 -18.98
#